data_AF-A0A815CFS7-F1
#
_entry.id   AF-A0A815CFS7-F1
#
_cell.length_a   1.000
_cell.length_b   1.000
_cell.length_c   1.000
_cell.angle_alpha   90.00
_cell.angle_beta   90.00
_cell.angle_gamma   90.00
#
_symmetry.space_group_name_H-M   'P 1'
#
loop_
_entity.id
_entity.type
_entity.pdbx_description
1 polymer ?
#
loop_
_entity_poly.entity_id
_entity_poly.type
_entity_poly.pdbx_seq_one_letter_code
_entity_poly.pdbx_strand_id
1 'polypeptide(L)'
;MRQQEPSYLIPTRNYFRDNIIKNAYEKVKLELQGQMKEAGFIAITTDMWTSDNKINHIAITTHFVDDHYILQNKAIKTLDYNDEHNADGIKERISKTLIDWKLLDIVICVVSDNTNIKVGRDLHLGWTGSFSHLLQTVIGEGSAVPNIRKRISSSYKAKQDLSTAQTTLALPTAQTTLALPTMDLVEDVCTRWNSSYYMIKRFVQKELSLVLCFTYPHFVRWLKDTSIITSIDFDLLKLLLHLFEPLEEITRAISSATNATACLVLPFLTVILNLLELDSTKIDTMRPAMLEQMKKWFSDAFSNKYYLLGTILDPRFKQFTFAQLNLF
;
A
#
# COMPACT_ATOMS: atom_id res chain seq x y z
N MET A 1 -11.19 -49.45 -8.35
CA MET A 1 -9.89 -49.08 -7.75
C MET A 1 -8.96 -48.67 -8.88
N ARG A 2 -8.43 -47.44 -8.90
CA ARG A 2 -7.35 -47.10 -9.84
C ARG A 2 -6.07 -47.74 -9.30
N GLN A 3 -5.60 -48.80 -9.96
CA GLN A 3 -4.32 -49.45 -9.62
C GLN A 3 -3.18 -48.50 -10.03
N GLN A 4 -2.24 -48.24 -9.12
CA GLN A 4 -0.98 -47.57 -9.44
C GLN A 4 -0.01 -48.57 -10.08
N GLU A 5 0.69 -48.15 -11.14
CA GLU A 5 1.70 -48.94 -11.87
C GLU A 5 2.95 -49.13 -11.00
N PRO A 6 3.28 -50.35 -10.55
CA PRO A 6 4.40 -50.60 -9.62
C PRO A 6 5.77 -50.23 -10.20
N SER A 7 5.91 -50.19 -11.52
CA SER A 7 7.16 -49.80 -12.20
C SER A 7 7.31 -48.29 -12.41
N TYR A 8 6.36 -47.47 -11.96
CA TYR A 8 6.47 -46.01 -12.08
C TYR A 8 7.49 -45.46 -11.08
N LEU A 9 8.66 -45.08 -11.59
CA LEU A 9 9.69 -44.38 -10.82
C LEU A 9 9.27 -42.92 -10.65
N ILE A 10 8.92 -42.54 -9.42
CA ILE A 10 8.60 -41.15 -9.09
C ILE A 10 9.86 -40.30 -9.32
N PRO A 11 9.79 -39.23 -10.13
CA PRO A 11 10.95 -38.40 -10.39
C PRO A 11 11.47 -37.72 -9.11
N THR A 12 12.79 -37.59 -9.01
CA THR A 12 13.42 -36.96 -7.83
C THR A 12 13.23 -35.45 -7.82
N ARG A 13 13.39 -34.84 -6.64
CA ARG A 13 13.43 -33.37 -6.50
C ARG A 13 14.41 -32.72 -7.49
N ASN A 14 15.58 -33.33 -7.71
CA ASN A 14 16.58 -32.80 -8.66
C ASN A 14 16.07 -32.86 -10.10
N TYR A 15 15.38 -33.94 -10.47
CA TYR A 15 14.77 -34.03 -11.81
C TYR A 15 13.75 -32.89 -12.03
N PHE A 16 12.86 -32.64 -11.05
CA PHE A 16 11.91 -31.54 -11.13
C PHE A 16 12.59 -30.18 -11.22
N ARG A 17 13.58 -29.89 -10.36
CA ARG A 17 14.29 -28.61 -10.35
C ARG A 17 15.03 -28.36 -11.66
N ASP A 18 15.83 -29.32 -12.09
CA ASP A 18 16.83 -29.10 -13.13
C ASP A 18 16.26 -29.30 -14.55
N ASN A 19 15.13 -30.01 -14.68
CA ASN A 19 14.47 -30.24 -15.97
C ASN A 19 13.09 -29.59 -16.03
N ILE A 20 12.15 -30.00 -15.16
CA ILE A 20 10.74 -29.58 -15.31
C ILE A 20 10.58 -28.07 -15.05
N ILE A 21 11.03 -27.58 -13.90
CA ILE A 21 10.90 -26.17 -13.50
C ILE A 21 11.76 -25.29 -14.40
N LYS A 22 13.02 -25.69 -14.66
CA LYS A 22 13.93 -24.94 -15.53
C LYS A 22 13.36 -24.78 -16.95
N ASN A 23 12.89 -25.86 -17.57
CA ASN A 23 12.34 -25.80 -18.92
C ASN A 23 11.02 -25.02 -18.96
N ALA A 24 10.17 -25.15 -17.94
CA ALA A 24 8.95 -24.36 -17.83
C ALA A 24 9.26 -22.86 -17.71
N TYR A 25 10.25 -22.50 -16.88
CA TYR A 25 10.69 -21.12 -16.73
C TYR A 25 11.22 -20.54 -18.04
N GLU A 26 12.13 -21.23 -18.74
CA GLU A 26 12.68 -20.73 -20.01
C GLU A 26 11.60 -20.59 -21.08
N LYS A 27 10.66 -21.55 -21.15
CA LYS A 27 9.51 -21.46 -22.07
C LYS A 27 8.66 -20.22 -21.79
N VAL A 28 8.25 -20.01 -20.54
CA VAL A 28 7.43 -18.86 -20.14
C VAL A 28 8.18 -17.55 -20.33
N LYS A 29 9.49 -17.52 -20.01
CA LYS A 29 10.35 -16.34 -20.23
C LYS A 29 10.35 -15.93 -21.71
N LEU A 30 10.57 -16.87 -22.62
CA LEU A 30 10.58 -16.60 -24.07
C LEU A 30 9.21 -16.11 -24.56
N GLU A 31 8.12 -16.71 -24.08
CA GLU A 31 6.75 -16.29 -24.42
C GLU A 31 6.47 -14.85 -23.98
N LEU A 32 6.78 -14.53 -22.71
CA LEU A 32 6.62 -13.19 -22.16
C LEU A 32 7.50 -12.15 -22.86
N GLN A 33 8.74 -12.51 -23.22
CA GLN A 33 9.59 -11.66 -24.03
C GLN A 33 8.98 -11.35 -25.39
N GLY A 34 8.33 -12.34 -26.02
CA GLY A 34 7.60 -12.16 -27.28
C GLY A 34 6.47 -11.14 -27.13
N GLN A 35 5.59 -11.37 -26.15
CA GLN A 35 4.45 -10.49 -25.85
C GLN A 35 4.88 -9.04 -25.58
N MET A 36 5.92 -8.84 -24.78
CA MET A 36 6.43 -7.50 -24.44
C MET A 36 7.05 -6.78 -25.64
N LYS A 37 7.73 -7.52 -26.53
CA LYS A 37 8.29 -6.96 -27.76
C LYS A 37 7.21 -6.57 -28.76
N GLU A 38 6.16 -7.38 -28.86
CA GLU A 38 4.99 -7.08 -29.69
C GLU A 38 4.25 -5.85 -29.19
N ALA A 39 4.12 -5.68 -27.86
CA ALA A 39 3.56 -4.47 -27.26
C ALA A 39 4.41 -3.21 -27.53
N GLY A 40 5.70 -3.36 -27.84
CA GLY A 40 6.63 -2.29 -28.23
C GLY A 40 7.12 -1.40 -27.09
N PHE A 41 6.29 -1.15 -26.07
CA PHE A 41 6.64 -0.34 -24.90
C PHE A 41 6.11 -0.96 -23.61
N ILE A 42 6.93 -0.94 -22.56
CA ILE A 42 6.56 -1.44 -21.24
C ILE A 42 6.90 -0.45 -20.14
N ALA A 43 6.14 -0.45 -19.06
CA ALA A 43 6.52 0.14 -17.78
C ALA A 43 6.90 -0.96 -16.79
N ILE A 44 7.67 -0.60 -15.77
CA ILE A 44 8.10 -1.54 -14.74
C ILE A 44 7.77 -0.99 -13.37
N THR A 45 7.27 -1.84 -12.47
CA THR A 45 7.21 -1.54 -11.04
C THR A 45 8.22 -2.39 -10.29
N THR A 46 8.81 -1.80 -9.25
CA THR A 46 9.58 -2.54 -8.24
C THR A 46 8.88 -2.46 -6.91
N ASP A 47 8.72 -3.61 -6.26
CA ASP A 47 8.17 -3.72 -4.90
C ASP A 47 9.24 -4.34 -4.01
N MET A 48 9.54 -3.69 -2.89
CA MET A 48 10.57 -4.09 -1.95
C MET A 48 9.96 -4.46 -0.61
N TRP A 49 10.33 -5.62 -0.09
CA TRP A 49 9.86 -6.06 1.23
C TRP A 49 10.90 -6.92 1.94
N THR A 50 10.80 -6.94 3.26
CA THR A 50 11.56 -7.84 4.12
C THR A 50 10.68 -9.03 4.50
N SER A 51 11.15 -10.25 4.26
CA SER A 51 10.46 -11.47 4.71
C SER A 51 10.60 -11.67 6.22
N ASP A 52 9.80 -12.57 6.79
CA ASP A 52 9.87 -12.95 8.21
C ASP A 52 11.26 -13.51 8.61
N ASN A 53 11.97 -14.08 7.64
CA ASN A 53 13.34 -14.57 7.80
C ASN A 53 14.39 -13.45 7.73
N LYS A 54 13.96 -12.18 7.70
CA LYS A 54 14.81 -10.97 7.59
C LYS A 54 15.64 -10.93 6.31
N ILE A 55 15.13 -11.55 5.25
CA ILE A 55 15.73 -11.47 3.92
C ILE A 55 14.98 -10.39 3.14
N ASN A 56 15.71 -9.44 2.57
CA ASN A 56 15.11 -8.41 1.76
C ASN A 56 14.96 -8.87 0.31
N HIS A 57 13.81 -8.59 -0.26
CA HIS A 57 13.43 -9.00 -1.60
C HIS A 57 13.03 -7.80 -2.45
N ILE A 58 13.23 -7.94 -3.77
CA ILE A 58 12.78 -6.99 -4.78
C ILE A 58 12.04 -7.78 -5.84
N ALA A 59 10.76 -7.52 -6.02
CA ALA A 59 10.01 -7.99 -7.18
C ALA A 59 10.12 -6.96 -8.31
N ILE A 60 10.30 -7.45 -9.54
CA ILE A 60 10.24 -6.67 -10.76
C ILE A 60 9.03 -7.17 -11.55
N THR A 61 8.08 -6.27 -11.76
CA THR A 61 6.85 -6.54 -12.51
C THR A 61 6.79 -5.63 -13.72
N THR A 62 6.48 -6.21 -14.86
CA THR A 62 6.30 -5.51 -16.14
C THR A 62 4.82 -5.24 -16.38
N HIS A 63 4.55 -4.09 -16.99
CA HIS A 63 3.22 -3.60 -17.31
C HIS A 63 3.19 -3.17 -18.77
N PHE A 64 2.27 -3.73 -19.54
CA PHE A 64 2.12 -3.41 -20.96
C PHE A 64 0.68 -3.63 -21.41
N VAL A 65 0.32 -3.04 -22.55
CA VAL A 65 -0.99 -3.24 -23.15
C VAL A 65 -0.81 -4.18 -24.34
N ASP A 66 -1.60 -5.25 -24.39
CA ASP A 66 -1.57 -6.20 -25.50
C ASP A 66 -2.36 -5.67 -26.73
N ASP A 67 -2.36 -6.44 -27.80
CA ASP A 67 -3.06 -6.17 -29.06
C ASP A 67 -4.59 -6.11 -28.91
N HIS A 68 -5.12 -6.60 -27.78
CA HIS A 68 -6.53 -6.52 -27.42
C HIS A 68 -6.86 -5.34 -26.50
N TYR A 69 -5.92 -4.41 -26.30
CA TYR A 69 -6.05 -3.27 -25.40
C TYR A 69 -6.26 -3.65 -23.93
N ILE A 70 -5.79 -4.83 -23.53
CA ILE A 70 -5.87 -5.30 -22.14
C ILE A 70 -4.54 -5.03 -21.44
N LEU A 71 -4.62 -4.44 -20.24
CA LEU A 71 -3.45 -4.24 -19.39
C LEU A 71 -2.96 -5.59 -18.85
N GLN A 72 -1.75 -5.96 -19.24
CA GLN A 72 -1.02 -7.12 -18.76
C GLN A 72 -0.05 -6.72 -17.65
N ASN A 73 -0.03 -7.50 -16.57
CA ASN A 73 0.91 -7.34 -15.46
C ASN A 73 1.62 -8.67 -15.24
N LYS A 74 2.94 -8.71 -15.47
CA LYS A 74 3.73 -9.95 -15.40
C LYS A 74 4.94 -9.76 -14.51
N ALA A 75 4.97 -10.49 -13.39
CA ALA A 75 6.15 -10.57 -12.54
C ALA A 75 7.24 -11.37 -13.27
N ILE A 76 8.39 -10.75 -13.50
CA ILE A 76 9.49 -11.36 -14.27
C ILE A 76 10.61 -11.88 -13.37
N LYS A 77 10.79 -11.27 -12.19
CA LYS A 77 11.87 -11.67 -11.29
C LYS A 77 11.59 -11.24 -9.85
N THR A 78 11.92 -12.12 -8.92
CA THR A 78 12.15 -11.76 -7.52
C THR A 78 13.62 -11.97 -7.21
N LEU A 79 14.23 -10.99 -6.55
CA LEU A 79 15.65 -10.95 -6.25
C LEU A 79 15.86 -10.78 -4.76
N ASP A 80 16.78 -11.56 -4.20
CA ASP A 80 17.23 -11.36 -2.83
C ASP A 80 18.36 -10.32 -2.80
N TYR A 81 18.37 -9.47 -1.79
CA TYR A 81 19.46 -8.55 -1.53
C TYR A 81 19.73 -8.46 -0.01
N ASN A 82 21.00 -8.49 0.36
CA ASN A 82 21.41 -8.56 1.77
C ASN A 82 21.89 -7.20 2.30
N ASP A 83 21.78 -6.14 1.50
CA ASP A 83 22.36 -4.83 1.83
C ASP A 83 21.28 -3.73 1.74
N GLU A 84 20.78 -3.30 2.90
CA GLU A 84 19.62 -2.42 3.06
C GLU A 84 19.85 -0.99 2.56
N HIS A 85 21.10 -0.62 2.24
CA HIS A 85 21.46 0.77 1.95
C HIS A 85 22.24 0.99 0.65
N ASN A 86 22.34 -0.01 -0.21
CA ASN A 86 23.04 0.12 -1.48
C ASN A 86 22.09 0.35 -2.67
N ALA A 87 21.66 1.60 -2.85
CA ALA A 87 20.86 1.99 -4.02
C ALA A 87 21.55 1.64 -5.35
N ASP A 88 22.88 1.67 -5.42
CA ASP A 88 23.64 1.30 -6.61
C ASP A 88 23.61 -0.21 -6.88
N GLY A 89 23.70 -1.03 -5.83
CA GLY A 89 23.57 -2.49 -5.94
C GLY A 89 22.16 -2.91 -6.38
N ILE A 90 21.12 -2.21 -5.91
CA ILE A 90 19.74 -2.45 -6.37
C ILE A 90 19.58 -2.04 -7.83
N LYS A 91 20.11 -0.87 -8.20
CA LYS A 91 20.13 -0.40 -9.60
C LYS A 91 20.77 -1.44 -10.51
N GLU A 92 21.98 -1.91 -10.18
CA GLU A 92 22.71 -2.92 -10.96
C GLU A 92 21.90 -4.21 -11.16
N ARG A 93 21.20 -4.67 -10.12
CA ARG A 93 20.37 -5.88 -10.17
C ARG A 93 19.15 -5.72 -11.07
N ILE A 94 18.49 -4.58 -11.02
CA ILE A 94 17.39 -4.24 -11.94
C ILE A 94 17.94 -4.21 -13.37
N SER A 95 19.02 -3.48 -13.63
CA SER A 95 19.66 -3.38 -14.95
C SER A 95 20.02 -4.75 -15.53
N LYS A 96 20.70 -5.60 -14.75
CA LYS A 96 21.05 -6.97 -15.16
C LYS A 96 19.81 -7.77 -15.52
N THR A 97 18.74 -7.66 -14.74
CA THR A 97 17.47 -8.34 -15.05
C THR A 97 16.89 -7.86 -16.38
N LEU A 98 16.88 -6.55 -16.65
CA LEU A 98 16.36 -6.01 -17.92
C LEU A 98 17.20 -6.45 -19.12
N ILE A 99 18.52 -6.53 -18.96
CA ILE A 99 19.44 -7.03 -19.99
C ILE A 99 19.20 -8.53 -20.24
N ASP A 100 19.13 -9.35 -19.18
CA ASP A 100 18.89 -10.79 -19.27
C ASP A 100 17.54 -11.13 -19.89
N TRP A 101 16.55 -10.25 -19.69
CA TRP A 101 15.24 -10.32 -20.31
C TRP A 101 15.15 -9.60 -21.66
N LYS A 102 16.21 -8.94 -22.13
CA LYS A 102 16.24 -8.20 -23.41
C LYS A 102 15.10 -7.16 -23.51
N LEU A 103 14.83 -6.45 -22.41
CA LEU A 103 13.74 -5.48 -22.29
C LEU A 103 14.22 -4.04 -22.21
N LEU A 104 15.53 -3.79 -22.04
CA LEU A 104 16.06 -2.45 -21.75
C LEU A 104 15.58 -1.38 -22.73
N ASP A 105 15.54 -1.70 -24.03
CA ASP A 105 15.19 -0.76 -25.10
C ASP A 105 13.71 -0.41 -25.18
N ILE A 106 12.84 -1.21 -24.55
CA ILE A 106 11.38 -1.03 -24.60
C ILE A 106 10.79 -0.51 -23.29
N VAL A 107 11.61 -0.35 -22.24
CA VAL A 107 11.16 0.20 -20.96
C VAL A 107 11.04 1.72 -21.06
N ILE A 108 9.85 2.26 -20.85
CA ILE A 108 9.61 3.72 -20.90
C ILE A 108 9.67 4.38 -19.53
N CYS A 109 9.41 3.62 -18.46
CA CYS A 109 9.32 4.14 -17.10
C CYS A 109 9.51 3.03 -16.06
N VAL A 110 10.21 3.36 -14.98
CA VAL A 110 10.30 2.55 -13.76
C VAL A 110 9.61 3.28 -12.61
N VAL A 111 8.66 2.60 -11.96
CA VAL A 111 7.97 3.06 -10.76
C VAL A 111 8.53 2.29 -9.56
N SER A 112 9.06 3.00 -8.56
CA SER A 112 9.70 2.38 -7.40
C SER A 112 9.15 2.95 -6.10
N ASP A 113 8.96 2.09 -5.10
CA ASP A 113 8.63 2.46 -3.72
C ASP A 113 9.79 3.21 -3.03
N ASN A 114 11.03 2.97 -3.43
CA ASN A 114 12.19 3.65 -2.88
C ASN A 114 12.65 4.81 -3.79
N THR A 115 12.43 6.04 -3.32
CA THR A 115 12.78 7.27 -4.06
C THR A 115 14.27 7.48 -4.29
N ASN A 116 15.13 6.76 -3.54
CA ASN A 116 16.59 6.84 -3.71
C ASN A 116 17.08 5.97 -4.87
N ILE A 117 16.25 5.04 -5.35
CA ILE A 117 16.54 4.15 -6.47
C ILE A 117 16.22 4.87 -7.77
N LYS A 118 17.02 5.91 -8.10
CA LYS A 118 16.89 6.68 -9.35
C LYS A 118 17.42 5.91 -10.57
N VAL A 119 17.04 4.64 -10.71
CA VAL A 119 17.47 3.71 -11.80
C VAL A 119 17.33 4.38 -13.17
N GLY A 120 16.24 5.12 -13.38
CA GLY A 120 15.99 5.75 -14.68
C GLY A 120 17.00 6.84 -15.03
N ARG A 121 17.60 7.52 -14.05
CA ARG A 121 18.59 8.58 -14.36
C ARG A 121 19.86 8.01 -14.97
N ASP A 122 20.31 6.86 -14.48
CA ASP A 122 21.57 6.24 -14.90
C ASP A 122 21.40 5.38 -16.18
N LEU A 123 20.21 4.84 -16.42
CA LEU A 123 19.88 4.04 -17.61
C LEU A 123 19.18 4.83 -18.72
N HIS A 124 19.04 6.14 -18.57
CA HIS A 124 18.24 7.01 -19.47
C HIS A 124 16.77 6.57 -19.63
N LEU A 125 16.21 5.88 -18.62
CA LEU A 125 14.81 5.48 -18.58
C LEU A 125 13.98 6.53 -17.82
N GLY A 126 12.68 6.57 -18.08
CA GLY A 126 11.76 7.25 -17.18
C GLY A 126 11.84 6.71 -15.77
N TRP A 127 11.64 7.58 -14.78
CA TRP A 127 11.50 7.14 -13.39
C TRP A 127 10.47 7.98 -12.65
N THR A 128 9.71 7.34 -11.78
CA THR A 128 8.82 8.02 -10.84
C THR A 128 8.70 7.25 -9.53
N GLY A 129 8.47 7.97 -8.43
CA GLY A 129 8.15 7.34 -7.15
C GLY A 129 6.76 6.70 -7.18
N SER A 130 6.56 5.66 -6.37
CA SER A 130 5.26 5.04 -6.14
C SER A 130 4.35 6.01 -5.40
N PHE A 131 3.25 6.43 -6.05
CA PHE A 131 2.26 7.32 -5.45
C PHE A 131 1.69 6.73 -4.15
N SER A 132 1.35 5.44 -4.11
CA SER A 132 0.80 4.77 -2.92
C SER A 132 1.78 4.81 -1.75
N HIS A 133 3.07 4.58 -2.02
CA HIS A 133 4.09 4.60 -0.98
C HIS A 133 4.30 6.01 -0.43
N LEU A 134 4.40 7.01 -1.32
CA LEU A 134 4.52 8.42 -0.92
C LEU A 134 3.30 8.91 -0.14
N LEU A 135 2.09 8.52 -0.55
CA LEU A 135 0.87 8.84 0.18
C LEU A 135 0.85 8.18 1.57
N GLN A 136 1.33 6.94 1.68
CA GLN A 136 1.52 6.28 2.97
C GLN A 136 2.49 7.07 3.87
N THR A 137 3.60 7.59 3.32
CA THR A 137 4.52 8.46 4.07
C THR A 137 3.83 9.73 4.57
N VAL A 138 3.09 10.44 3.71
CA VAL A 138 2.33 11.64 4.07
C VAL A 138 1.37 11.36 5.23
N ILE A 139 0.59 10.29 5.14
CA ILE A 139 -0.39 9.91 6.18
C ILE A 139 0.31 9.47 7.47
N GLY A 140 1.43 8.77 7.36
CA GLY A 140 2.26 8.35 8.48
C GLY A 140 2.76 9.54 9.30
N GLU A 141 3.30 10.57 8.63
CA GLU A 141 3.78 11.80 9.29
C GLU A 141 2.63 12.56 9.97
N GLY A 142 1.48 12.70 9.30
CA GLY A 142 0.29 13.27 9.93
C GLY A 142 -0.18 12.50 11.17
N SER A 143 -0.15 11.16 11.09
CA SER A 143 -0.54 10.27 12.17
C SER A 143 0.47 10.26 13.33
N ALA A 144 1.72 10.63 13.07
CA ALA A 144 2.79 10.70 14.07
C ALA A 144 2.68 11.91 15.01
N VAL A 145 1.85 12.91 14.66
CA VAL A 145 1.59 14.08 15.49
C VAL A 145 1.17 13.65 16.90
N PRO A 146 1.79 14.17 17.99
CA PRO A 146 1.68 13.57 19.33
C PRO A 146 0.25 13.35 19.82
N ASN A 147 -0.61 14.35 19.61
CA ASN A 147 -2.01 14.31 20.00
C ASN A 147 -2.79 13.21 19.23
N ILE A 148 -2.54 13.06 17.93
CA ILE A 148 -3.16 12.05 17.08
C ILE A 148 -2.62 10.66 17.40
N ARG A 149 -1.29 10.53 17.40
CA ARG A 149 -0.57 9.30 17.73
C ARG A 149 -1.02 8.72 19.05
N LYS A 150 -1.21 9.55 20.08
CA LYS A 150 -1.69 9.11 21.40
C LYS A 150 -3.04 8.41 21.30
N ARG A 151 -4.01 8.96 20.57
CA ARG A 151 -5.38 8.42 20.46
C ARG A 151 -5.41 7.13 19.65
N ILE A 152 -4.70 7.09 18.52
CA ILE A 152 -4.53 5.87 17.72
C ILE A 152 -3.89 4.78 18.59
N SER A 153 -2.80 5.11 19.30
CA SER A 153 -2.10 4.17 20.19
C SER A 153 -2.98 3.69 21.35
N SER A 154 -3.79 4.56 21.95
CA SER A 154 -4.74 4.17 23.01
C SER A 154 -5.81 3.22 22.48
N SER A 155 -6.30 3.40 21.25
CA SER A 155 -7.29 2.49 20.65
C SER A 155 -6.71 1.10 20.39
N TYR A 156 -5.46 1.05 19.92
CA TYR A 156 -4.71 -0.19 19.77
C TYR A 156 -4.49 -0.90 21.12
N LYS A 157 -4.05 -0.17 22.14
CA LYS A 157 -3.85 -0.72 23.49
C LYS A 157 -5.15 -1.22 24.12
N ALA A 158 -6.25 -0.50 23.90
CA ALA A 158 -7.58 -0.93 24.32
C ALA A 158 -7.96 -2.27 23.66
N LYS A 159 -7.74 -2.43 22.35
CA LYS A 159 -7.94 -3.73 21.68
C LYS A 159 -7.08 -4.83 22.30
N GLN A 160 -5.81 -4.55 22.56
CA GLN A 160 -4.88 -5.53 23.14
C GLN A 160 -5.32 -5.96 24.56
N ASP A 161 -5.62 -4.99 25.42
CA ASP A 161 -6.07 -5.25 26.79
C ASP A 161 -7.44 -5.93 26.81
N LEU A 162 -8.32 -5.73 25.83
CA LEU A 162 -9.60 -6.44 25.68
C LEU A 162 -9.47 -7.84 25.06
N SER A 163 -8.28 -8.22 24.58
CA SER A 163 -8.00 -9.54 24.02
C SER A 163 -7.34 -10.49 25.02
N THR A 164 -7.18 -10.07 26.28
CA THR A 164 -6.55 -10.89 27.33
C THR A 164 -7.52 -11.93 27.89
N ALA A 165 -6.99 -12.96 28.56
CA ALA A 165 -7.81 -14.00 29.17
C ALA A 165 -8.85 -13.46 30.17
N GLN A 166 -8.53 -12.37 30.89
CA GLN A 166 -9.40 -11.76 31.89
C GLN A 166 -10.52 -10.89 31.30
N THR A 167 -10.38 -10.43 30.06
CA THR A 167 -11.23 -9.39 29.45
C THR A 167 -11.81 -9.78 28.08
N THR A 168 -11.43 -10.92 27.52
CA THR A 168 -11.91 -11.40 26.21
C THR A 168 -13.44 -11.49 26.12
N LEU A 169 -14.12 -11.76 27.25
CA LEU A 169 -15.58 -11.77 27.33
C LEU A 169 -16.22 -10.40 27.55
N ALA A 170 -15.44 -9.35 27.84
CA ALA A 170 -15.96 -8.03 28.16
C ALA A 170 -16.77 -7.43 27.00
N LEU A 171 -16.17 -7.40 25.81
CA LEU A 171 -16.82 -6.84 24.63
C LEU A 171 -18.06 -7.65 24.19
N PRO A 172 -18.01 -9.00 24.08
CA PRO A 172 -19.20 -9.81 23.82
C PRO A 172 -20.31 -9.62 24.86
N THR A 173 -19.96 -9.53 26.15
CA THR A 173 -20.92 -9.29 27.24
C THR A 173 -21.58 -7.92 27.08
N ALA A 174 -20.79 -6.89 26.78
CA ALA A 174 -21.28 -5.53 26.55
C ALA A 174 -22.21 -5.44 25.32
N GLN A 175 -21.85 -6.12 24.22
CA GLN A 175 -22.69 -6.21 23.02
C GLN A 175 -24.02 -6.89 23.31
N THR A 176 -23.99 -8.02 24.03
CA THR A 176 -25.21 -8.75 24.43
C THR A 176 -26.09 -7.92 25.35
N THR A 177 -25.49 -7.26 26.35
CA THR A 177 -26.22 -6.40 27.31
C THR A 177 -26.93 -5.24 26.61
N LEU A 178 -26.31 -4.67 25.58
CA LEU A 178 -26.85 -3.56 24.80
C LEU A 178 -27.72 -4.02 23.62
N ALA A 179 -27.96 -5.32 23.44
CA ALA A 179 -28.65 -5.91 22.29
C ALA A 179 -28.06 -5.47 20.92
N LEU A 180 -26.72 -5.34 20.86
CA LEU A 180 -25.98 -4.96 19.66
C LEU A 180 -25.41 -6.20 18.94
N PRO A 181 -25.16 -6.14 17.61
CA PRO A 181 -24.53 -7.23 16.88
C PRO A 181 -23.15 -7.60 17.43
N THR A 182 -22.91 -8.91 17.57
CA THR A 182 -21.60 -9.44 17.94
C THR A 182 -20.61 -9.24 16.80
N MET A 183 -19.56 -8.49 17.07
CA MET A 183 -18.48 -8.22 16.13
C MET A 183 -17.17 -8.10 16.89
N ASP A 184 -16.07 -8.59 16.32
CA ASP A 184 -14.72 -8.52 16.90
C ASP A 184 -13.96 -7.27 16.47
N LEU A 185 -13.02 -6.82 17.32
CA LEU A 185 -12.16 -5.69 16.98
C LEU A 185 -11.18 -6.15 15.90
N VAL A 186 -10.80 -5.24 15.01
CA VAL A 186 -9.84 -5.53 13.93
C VAL A 186 -8.44 -5.19 14.43
N GLU A 187 -7.46 -5.98 14.03
CA GLU A 187 -6.06 -5.76 14.38
C GLU A 187 -5.40 -4.75 13.45
N ASP A 188 -4.52 -3.93 14.02
CA ASP A 188 -3.65 -3.05 13.25
C ASP A 188 -2.34 -3.76 12.91
N VAL A 189 -2.01 -3.85 11.63
CA VAL A 189 -0.76 -4.41 11.12
C VAL A 189 0.09 -3.25 10.60
N CYS A 190 1.04 -2.79 11.41
CA CYS A 190 1.70 -1.49 11.25
C CYS A 190 2.44 -1.23 9.91
N THR A 191 2.54 -2.24 9.03
CA THR A 191 3.22 -2.13 7.74
C THR A 191 2.46 -1.27 6.73
N ARG A 192 1.13 -1.07 6.89
CA ARG A 192 0.31 -0.22 6.00
C ARG A 192 -0.67 0.62 6.81
N TRP A 193 -0.76 1.91 6.50
CA TRP A 193 -1.63 2.84 7.23
C TRP A 193 -3.14 2.47 7.20
N ASN A 194 -3.58 1.75 6.15
CA ASN A 194 -4.97 1.32 5.99
C ASN A 194 -5.43 0.38 7.13
N SER A 195 -4.55 -0.42 7.73
CA SER A 195 -4.95 -1.28 8.86
C SER A 195 -5.31 -0.44 10.09
N SER A 196 -4.58 0.64 10.36
CA SER A 196 -4.93 1.59 11.42
C SER A 196 -6.28 2.22 11.14
N TYR A 197 -6.57 2.61 9.89
CA TYR A 197 -7.90 3.10 9.50
C TYR A 197 -9.01 2.08 9.76
N TYR A 198 -8.86 0.83 9.31
CA TYR A 198 -9.89 -0.20 9.52
C TYR A 198 -10.07 -0.57 11.00
N MET A 199 -8.98 -0.58 11.78
CA MET A 199 -9.04 -0.73 13.23
C MET A 199 -9.86 0.39 13.86
N ILE A 200 -9.53 1.65 13.57
CA ILE A 200 -10.26 2.81 14.12
C ILE A 200 -11.72 2.79 13.68
N LYS A 201 -12.01 2.47 12.40
CA LYS A 201 -13.37 2.37 11.87
C LYS A 201 -14.19 1.35 12.66
N ARG A 202 -13.64 0.16 12.89
CA ARG A 202 -14.27 -0.88 13.71
C ARG A 202 -14.38 -0.50 15.18
N PHE A 203 -13.40 0.23 15.70
CA PHE A 203 -13.37 0.69 17.10
C PHE A 203 -14.49 1.71 17.36
N VAL A 204 -14.62 2.72 16.50
CA VAL A 204 -15.70 3.74 16.59
C VAL A 204 -17.08 3.11 16.41
N GLN A 205 -17.24 2.13 15.51
CA GLN A 205 -18.51 1.39 15.34
C GLN A 205 -19.01 0.71 16.63
N LYS A 206 -18.13 0.48 17.60
CA LYS A 206 -18.45 -0.17 18.87
C LYS A 206 -18.37 0.75 20.07
N GLU A 207 -18.40 2.06 19.85
CA GLU A 207 -18.31 3.07 20.90
C GLU A 207 -19.17 2.74 22.12
N LEU A 208 -20.45 2.41 21.94
CA LEU A 208 -21.35 2.10 23.06
C LEU A 208 -20.89 0.89 23.90
N SER A 209 -20.55 -0.22 23.26
CA SER A 209 -20.06 -1.43 23.94
C SER A 209 -18.70 -1.18 24.61
N LEU A 210 -17.83 -0.42 23.97
CA LEU A 210 -16.51 -0.09 24.48
C LEU A 210 -16.58 0.85 25.69
N VAL A 211 -17.45 1.87 25.64
CA VAL A 211 -17.70 2.75 26.79
C VAL A 211 -18.16 1.93 27.98
N LEU A 212 -19.05 0.96 27.80
CA LEU A 212 -19.46 0.06 28.88
C LEU A 212 -18.28 -0.76 29.43
N CYS A 213 -17.41 -1.28 28.56
CA CYS A 213 -16.16 -1.94 29.00
C CYS A 213 -15.23 -1.02 29.78
N PHE A 214 -15.21 0.28 29.46
CA PHE A 214 -14.35 1.30 30.07
C PHE A 214 -14.95 1.94 31.33
N THR A 215 -16.22 1.69 31.65
CA THR A 215 -16.85 2.21 32.86
C THR A 215 -17.27 1.13 33.85
N TYR A 216 -17.52 -0.11 33.39
CA TYR A 216 -18.02 -1.16 34.25
C TYR A 216 -16.91 -1.76 35.14
N PRO A 217 -17.00 -1.66 36.49
CA PRO A 217 -15.90 -2.01 37.39
C PRO A 217 -15.32 -3.42 37.21
N HIS A 218 -16.16 -4.38 36.80
CA HIS A 218 -15.74 -5.76 36.56
C HIS A 218 -14.67 -5.88 35.46
N PHE A 219 -14.74 -5.03 34.44
CA PHE A 219 -13.83 -5.04 33.29
C PHE A 219 -12.71 -4.01 33.42
N VAL A 220 -13.04 -2.80 33.87
CA VAL A 220 -12.09 -1.67 33.97
C VAL A 220 -10.87 -1.98 34.82
N ARG A 221 -11.04 -2.76 35.91
CA ARG A 221 -9.93 -3.16 36.79
C ARG A 221 -8.79 -3.92 36.09
N TRP A 222 -9.06 -4.49 34.91
CA TRP A 222 -8.09 -5.24 34.12
C TRP A 222 -7.52 -4.42 32.95
N LEU A 223 -8.02 -3.20 32.74
CA LEU A 223 -7.54 -2.30 31.71
C LEU A 223 -6.48 -1.36 32.28
N LYS A 224 -5.48 -1.03 31.48
CA LYS A 224 -4.49 -0.01 31.84
C LYS A 224 -5.07 1.37 31.62
N ASP A 225 -4.67 2.36 32.43
CA ASP A 225 -5.11 3.76 32.27
C ASP A 225 -4.83 4.30 30.86
N THR A 226 -3.74 3.86 30.23
CA THR A 226 -3.39 4.27 28.85
C THR A 226 -4.33 3.74 27.78
N SER A 227 -5.18 2.77 28.12
CA SER A 227 -6.12 2.07 27.26
C SER A 227 -7.55 2.57 27.44
N ILE A 228 -7.81 3.38 28.48
CA ILE A 228 -9.12 3.97 28.73
C ILE A 228 -9.33 5.12 27.75
N ILE A 229 -10.41 5.02 26.96
CA ILE A 229 -10.77 6.00 25.93
C ILE A 229 -12.04 6.72 26.37
N THR A 230 -12.00 8.04 26.26
CA THR A 230 -13.09 8.93 26.65
C THR A 230 -13.97 9.31 25.45
N SER A 231 -15.11 9.94 25.69
CA SER A 231 -15.95 10.52 24.61
C SER A 231 -15.18 11.51 23.73
N ILE A 232 -14.29 12.31 24.33
CA ILE A 232 -13.43 13.26 23.61
C ILE A 232 -12.49 12.52 22.63
N ASP A 233 -11.97 11.36 23.04
CA ASP A 233 -11.12 10.54 22.18
C ASP A 233 -11.94 9.94 21.03
N PHE A 234 -13.16 9.44 21.29
CA PHE A 234 -14.06 8.97 20.24
C PHE A 234 -14.43 10.06 19.23
N ASP A 235 -14.71 11.28 19.69
CA ASP A 235 -14.98 12.42 18.80
C ASP A 235 -13.80 12.72 17.88
N LEU A 236 -12.58 12.66 18.40
CA LEU A 236 -11.37 12.83 17.59
C LEU A 236 -11.19 11.68 16.60
N LEU A 237 -11.41 10.42 17.03
CA LEU A 237 -11.34 9.27 16.14
C LEU A 237 -12.36 9.35 15.00
N LYS A 238 -13.58 9.82 15.26
CA LYS A 238 -14.61 10.09 14.23
C LYS A 238 -14.13 11.13 13.22
N LEU A 239 -13.51 12.22 13.69
CA LEU A 239 -12.93 13.24 12.81
C LEU A 239 -11.77 12.70 11.97
N LEU A 240 -10.92 11.86 12.54
CA LEU A 240 -9.87 11.16 11.79
C LEU A 240 -10.47 10.25 10.71
N LEU A 241 -11.55 9.55 10.99
CA LEU A 241 -12.21 8.71 9.99
C LEU A 241 -12.73 9.52 8.80
N HIS A 242 -13.29 10.71 9.04
CA HIS A 242 -13.70 11.61 7.96
C HIS A 242 -12.53 12.06 7.07
N LEU A 243 -11.33 12.24 7.64
CA LEU A 243 -10.13 12.55 6.86
C LEU A 243 -9.58 11.31 6.13
N PHE A 244 -9.54 10.17 6.80
CA PHE A 244 -8.94 8.93 6.29
C PHE A 244 -9.78 8.22 5.24
N GLU A 245 -11.11 8.32 5.30
CA GLU A 245 -12.00 7.64 4.35
C GLU A 245 -11.70 7.98 2.87
N PRO A 246 -11.68 9.27 2.45
CA PRO A 246 -11.31 9.60 1.06
C PRO A 246 -9.87 9.18 0.71
N LEU A 247 -8.93 9.24 1.67
CA LEU A 247 -7.55 8.81 1.45
C LEU A 247 -7.44 7.29 1.25
N GLU A 248 -8.29 6.52 1.92
CA GLU A 248 -8.36 5.07 1.78
C GLU A 248 -8.94 4.70 0.42
N GLU A 249 -9.99 5.39 -0.02
CA GLU A 249 -10.57 5.20 -1.35
C GLU A 249 -9.56 5.49 -2.45
N ILE A 250 -8.81 6.59 -2.33
CA ILE A 250 -7.73 6.95 -3.25
C ILE A 250 -6.65 5.87 -3.27
N THR A 251 -6.18 5.43 -2.09
CA THR A 251 -5.15 4.39 -1.97
C THR A 251 -5.60 3.07 -2.59
N ARG A 252 -6.86 2.69 -2.40
CA ARG A 252 -7.45 1.48 -2.98
C ARG A 252 -7.57 1.59 -4.51
N ALA A 253 -7.98 2.75 -5.02
CA ALA A 253 -8.12 2.98 -6.45
C ALA A 253 -6.77 2.94 -7.20
N ILE A 254 -5.74 3.59 -6.65
CA ILE A 254 -4.40 3.64 -7.27
C ILE A 254 -3.65 2.30 -7.15
N SER A 255 -3.97 1.48 -6.14
CA SER A 255 -3.36 0.15 -5.94
C SER A 255 -4.00 -0.94 -6.80
N SER A 256 -4.93 -0.57 -7.69
CA SER A 256 -5.56 -1.50 -8.65
C SER A 256 -4.54 -2.07 -9.62
N ALA A 257 -4.42 -3.40 -9.68
CA ALA A 257 -3.59 -4.09 -10.66
C ALA A 257 -4.28 -4.22 -12.04
N THR A 258 -5.59 -4.04 -12.15
CA THR A 258 -6.34 -4.38 -13.38
C THR A 258 -6.60 -3.20 -14.31
N ASN A 259 -6.29 -1.98 -13.89
CA ASN A 259 -6.62 -0.76 -14.63
C ASN A 259 -5.41 0.17 -14.68
N ALA A 260 -5.37 1.06 -15.67
CA ALA A 260 -4.39 2.13 -15.71
C ALA A 260 -4.66 3.13 -14.58
N THR A 261 -3.64 3.42 -13.77
CA THR A 261 -3.77 4.28 -12.57
C THR A 261 -2.98 5.58 -12.65
N ALA A 262 -2.02 5.71 -13.58
CA ALA A 262 -1.23 6.93 -13.73
C ALA A 262 -2.08 8.17 -14.03
N CYS A 263 -3.21 8.01 -14.72
CA CYS A 263 -4.17 9.08 -15.01
C CYS A 263 -4.92 9.60 -13.77
N LEU A 264 -4.96 8.82 -12.68
CA LEU A 264 -5.66 9.18 -11.45
C LEU A 264 -4.80 10.04 -10.52
N VAL A 265 -3.47 10.06 -10.72
CA VAL A 265 -2.52 10.71 -9.80
C VAL A 265 -2.81 12.20 -9.65
N LEU A 266 -2.88 12.97 -10.75
CA LEU A 266 -3.08 14.42 -10.66
C LEU A 266 -4.47 14.78 -10.10
N PRO A 267 -5.58 14.16 -10.56
CA PRO A 267 -6.88 14.36 -9.93
C PRO A 267 -6.90 14.04 -8.43
N PHE A 268 -6.27 12.94 -8.01
CA PHE A 268 -6.18 12.58 -6.60
C PHE A 268 -5.33 13.55 -5.80
N LEU A 269 -4.21 14.04 -6.33
CA LEU A 269 -3.42 15.08 -5.67
C LEU A 269 -4.25 16.34 -5.42
N THR A 270 -4.99 16.80 -6.41
CA THR A 270 -5.95 17.91 -6.27
C THR A 270 -6.97 17.66 -5.16
N VAL A 271 -7.58 16.48 -5.14
CA VAL A 271 -8.55 16.12 -4.10
C VAL A 271 -7.90 16.10 -2.71
N ILE A 272 -6.70 15.53 -2.58
CA ILE A 272 -5.97 15.47 -1.31
C ILE A 272 -5.60 16.87 -0.83
N LEU A 273 -5.10 17.74 -1.71
CA LEU A 273 -4.75 19.11 -1.34
C LEU A 273 -5.97 19.89 -0.85
N ASN A 274 -7.04 19.90 -1.64
CA ASN A 274 -8.30 20.53 -1.24
C ASN A 274 -8.80 19.93 0.08
N LEU A 275 -8.72 18.61 0.23
CA LEU A 275 -9.12 17.93 1.46
C LEU A 275 -8.32 18.44 2.64
N LEU A 276 -6.99 18.59 2.53
CA LEU A 276 -6.09 19.02 3.61
C LEU A 276 -6.19 20.52 3.93
N GLU A 277 -6.50 21.37 2.95
CA GLU A 277 -6.68 22.82 3.11
C GLU A 277 -7.98 23.21 3.82
N LEU A 278 -8.94 22.29 3.99
CA LEU A 278 -10.14 22.54 4.78
C LEU A 278 -9.79 22.79 6.26
N ASP A 279 -10.23 23.93 6.80
CA ASP A 279 -10.07 24.27 8.22
C ASP A 279 -10.87 23.34 9.13
N SER A 280 -10.23 22.74 10.15
CA SER A 280 -10.93 21.92 11.14
C SER A 280 -10.25 21.91 12.53
N THR A 281 -10.80 22.69 13.46
CA THR A 281 -10.27 23.01 14.81
C THR A 281 -9.69 21.88 15.67
N LYS A 282 -9.97 20.60 15.39
CA LYS A 282 -9.60 19.44 16.23
C LYS A 282 -8.48 18.56 15.65
N ILE A 283 -8.16 18.66 14.35
CA ILE A 283 -7.05 17.94 13.70
C ILE A 283 -6.08 18.89 12.98
N ASP A 284 -6.12 20.18 13.34
CA ASP A 284 -5.35 21.27 12.71
C ASP A 284 -3.83 21.10 12.79
N THR A 285 -3.31 20.23 13.64
CA THR A 285 -1.87 19.93 13.66
C THR A 285 -1.47 18.83 12.69
N MET A 286 -2.41 17.97 12.29
CA MET A 286 -2.18 16.85 11.37
C MET A 286 -2.17 17.30 9.92
N ARG A 287 -3.14 18.12 9.53
CA ARG A 287 -3.29 18.59 8.14
C ARG A 287 -2.06 19.36 7.64
N PRO A 288 -1.45 20.31 8.39
CA PRO A 288 -0.24 20.99 7.97
C PRO A 288 0.97 20.06 7.84
N ALA A 289 1.12 19.11 8.77
CA ALA A 289 2.19 18.12 8.70
C ALA A 289 2.07 17.27 7.43
N MET A 290 0.84 16.84 7.09
CA MET A 290 0.58 16.15 5.83
C MET A 290 0.83 17.06 4.61
N LEU A 291 0.38 18.31 4.65
CA LEU A 291 0.54 19.26 3.55
C LEU A 291 2.01 19.56 3.27
N GLU A 292 2.84 19.69 4.31
CA GLU A 292 4.29 19.84 4.18
C GLU A 292 4.91 18.63 3.45
N GLN A 293 4.52 17.41 3.83
CA GLN A 293 4.99 16.20 3.15
C GLN A 293 4.46 16.12 1.71
N MET A 294 3.22 16.53 1.46
CA MET A 294 2.66 16.58 0.11
C MET A 294 3.50 17.49 -0.78
N LYS A 295 3.81 18.70 -0.31
CA LYS A 295 4.66 19.65 -1.05
C LYS A 295 6.07 19.10 -1.28
N LYS A 296 6.66 18.47 -0.27
CA LYS A 296 7.99 17.87 -0.37
C LYS A 296 8.06 16.74 -1.40
N TRP A 297 7.10 15.82 -1.40
CA TRP A 297 7.17 14.59 -2.20
C TRP A 297 6.50 14.69 -3.58
N PHE A 298 5.58 15.65 -3.75
CA PHE A 298 4.81 15.82 -4.98
C PHE A 298 5.01 17.18 -5.67
N SER A 299 6.02 17.97 -5.29
CA SER A 299 6.33 19.26 -5.95
C SER A 299 6.38 19.17 -7.47
N ASP A 300 6.98 18.10 -7.97
CA ASP A 300 7.24 17.92 -9.40
C ASP A 300 6.17 17.06 -10.09
N ALA A 301 5.13 16.63 -9.35
CA ALA A 301 4.11 15.72 -9.88
C ALA A 301 3.39 16.32 -11.08
N PHE A 302 3.10 17.62 -11.03
CA PHE A 302 2.45 18.36 -12.12
C PHE A 302 3.38 18.66 -13.31
N SER A 303 4.69 18.47 -13.14
CA SER A 303 5.68 18.52 -14.22
C SER A 303 6.04 17.13 -14.75
N ASN A 304 5.54 16.07 -14.13
CA ASN A 304 5.82 14.70 -14.53
C ASN A 304 5.04 14.34 -15.80
N LYS A 305 5.77 14.18 -16.91
CA LYS A 305 5.20 13.87 -18.22
C LYS A 305 4.30 12.62 -18.22
N TYR A 306 4.59 11.61 -17.41
CA TYR A 306 3.80 10.38 -17.37
C TYR A 306 2.42 10.61 -16.76
N TYR A 307 2.36 11.38 -15.67
CA TYR A 307 1.09 11.74 -15.03
C TYR A 307 0.28 12.72 -15.89
N LEU A 308 0.94 13.70 -16.51
CA LEU A 308 0.30 14.63 -17.43
C LEU A 308 -0.32 13.91 -18.63
N LEU A 309 0.48 13.09 -19.34
CA LEU A 309 0.00 12.33 -20.50
C LEU A 309 -1.12 11.37 -20.11
N GLY A 310 -0.96 10.62 -19.01
CA GLY A 310 -1.99 9.72 -18.51
C GLY A 310 -3.31 10.46 -18.25
N THR A 311 -3.25 11.62 -17.59
CA THR A 311 -4.43 12.41 -17.25
C THR A 311 -5.10 12.99 -18.50
N ILE A 312 -4.33 13.54 -19.45
CA ILE A 312 -4.84 14.14 -20.69
C ILE A 312 -5.50 13.09 -21.60
N LEU A 313 -4.92 11.89 -21.67
CA LEU A 313 -5.43 10.80 -22.50
C LEU A 313 -6.70 10.16 -21.94
N ASP A 314 -7.02 10.37 -20.66
CA ASP A 314 -8.23 9.85 -20.03
C ASP A 314 -9.44 10.75 -20.34
N PRO A 315 -10.47 10.24 -21.05
CA PRO A 315 -11.65 11.04 -21.40
C PRO A 315 -12.38 11.63 -20.19
N ARG A 316 -12.28 11.00 -19.01
CA ARG A 316 -12.92 11.46 -17.77
C ARG A 316 -12.34 12.78 -17.27
N PHE A 317 -11.10 13.10 -17.64
CA PHE A 317 -10.36 14.26 -17.14
C PHE A 317 -10.11 15.31 -18.22
N LYS A 318 -10.82 15.29 -19.36
CA LYS A 318 -10.68 16.32 -20.41
C LYS A 318 -10.97 17.75 -19.94
N GLN A 319 -11.85 17.89 -18.96
CA GLN A 319 -12.18 19.18 -18.33
C GLN A 319 -11.34 19.46 -17.08
N PHE A 320 -10.40 18.57 -16.74
CA PHE A 320 -9.53 18.76 -15.59
C PHE A 320 -8.66 19.99 -15.85
N THR A 321 -8.96 21.07 -15.11
CA THR A 321 -8.21 22.32 -15.22
C THR A 321 -6.91 22.18 -14.45
N PHE A 322 -5.79 22.19 -15.16
CA PHE A 322 -4.45 22.33 -14.57
C PHE A 322 -4.23 23.70 -13.90
N ALA A 323 -5.25 24.55 -13.77
CA ALA A 323 -5.18 25.85 -13.12
C ALA A 323 -4.77 25.80 -11.63
N GLN A 324 -4.76 24.61 -11.01
CA GLN A 324 -4.24 24.39 -9.66
C GLN A 324 -2.70 24.24 -9.58
N LEU A 325 -1.98 24.48 -10.69
CA LEU A 325 -0.51 24.49 -10.74
C LEU A 325 0.16 25.42 -9.71
N ASN A 326 -0.57 26.38 -9.12
CA ASN A 326 -0.05 27.32 -8.13
C ASN A 326 -0.13 26.82 -6.66
N LEU A 327 -0.60 25.59 -6.42
CA LEU A 327 -0.71 25.03 -5.05
C LEU A 327 0.59 24.35 -4.55
N PHE A 328 1.59 24.21 -5.43
CA PHE A 328 2.91 23.67 -5.12
C PHE A 328 3.98 24.75 -5.12
#